data_AF-A0A536P3E3-F1
#
_entry.id   AF-A0A536P3E3-F1
#
_cell.length_a   1.000
_cell.length_b   1.000
_cell.length_c   1.000
_cell.angle_alpha   90.00
_cell.angle_beta   90.00
_cell.angle_gamma   90.00
#
_symmetry.space_group_name_H-M   'P 1'
#
loop_
_entity.id
_entity.type
_entity.pdbx_description
1 polymer ?
#
loop_
_entity_poly.entity_id
_entity_poly.type
_entity_poly.pdbx_seq_one_letter_code
_entity_poly.pdbx_strand_id
1 'polypeptide(L)'
;LDRLRTTASAHHRVVVVEAMGRDTGWVAAFGGLAGGADLVLVPEIRVTSDDVTRTVKRRRSLGDLDILVVVSEAAEIDGLEAQTAVDRDAFGHVRLDQRAIGAVLARHIEQRTGIEARQVVLGHLQRGGSPTAVDRLRATRFGNAAADLAIAVRRFAGILD
;
A
#
# COMPACT_ATOMS: atom_id res chain seq x y z
N LEU A 1 9.58 -4.25 -1.91
CA LEU A 1 8.84 -5.16 -2.81
C LEU A 1 9.78 -6.13 -3.49
N ASP A 2 10.92 -5.68 -4.01
CA ASP A 2 11.94 -6.52 -4.64
C ASP A 2 12.33 -7.75 -3.80
N ARG A 3 12.60 -7.55 -2.50
CA ARG A 3 12.88 -8.65 -1.56
C ARG A 3 11.75 -9.68 -1.51
N LEU A 4 10.49 -9.24 -1.54
CA LEU A 4 9.32 -10.12 -1.53
C LEU A 4 9.16 -10.84 -2.87
N ARG A 5 9.54 -10.20 -3.98
CA ARG A 5 9.53 -10.83 -5.30
C ARG A 5 10.56 -11.95 -5.39
N THR A 6 11.75 -11.75 -4.83
CA THR A 6 12.77 -12.81 -4.71
C THR A 6 12.29 -13.97 -3.85
N THR A 7 11.59 -13.72 -2.73
CA THR A 7 11.03 -14.80 -1.90
C THR A 7 9.78 -15.44 -2.48
N ALA A 8 9.01 -14.75 -3.31
CA ALA A 8 7.94 -15.36 -4.11
C ALA A 8 8.56 -16.38 -5.07
N SER A 9 9.59 -15.95 -5.82
CA SER A 9 10.35 -16.72 -6.83
C SER A 9 10.85 -18.08 -6.37
N ALA A 10 11.15 -18.23 -5.09
CA ALA A 10 11.60 -19.49 -4.52
C ALA A 10 10.47 -20.53 -4.32
N HIS A 11 9.21 -20.12 -4.36
CA HIS A 11 8.07 -20.94 -3.93
C HIS A 11 6.88 -20.98 -4.91
N HIS A 12 6.95 -20.31 -6.07
CA HIS A 12 5.91 -20.37 -7.11
C HIS A 12 4.50 -19.97 -6.64
N ARG A 13 4.44 -18.90 -5.83
CA ARG A 13 3.25 -18.49 -5.06
C ARG A 13 2.80 -17.07 -5.38
N VAL A 14 1.57 -16.76 -4.98
CA VAL A 14 1.07 -15.38 -4.94
C VAL A 14 1.50 -14.72 -3.64
N VAL A 15 2.07 -13.51 -3.73
CA VAL A 15 2.36 -12.67 -2.56
C VAL A 15 1.47 -11.44 -2.64
N VAL A 16 0.60 -11.29 -1.64
CA VAL A 16 -0.29 -10.14 -1.48
C VAL A 16 0.33 -9.19 -0.47
N VAL A 17 0.79 -8.02 -0.92
CA VAL A 17 1.42 -7.02 -0.08
C VAL A 17 0.42 -5.93 0.24
N GLU A 18 0.08 -5.80 1.52
CA GLU A 18 -0.78 -4.73 2.01
C GLU A 18 0.06 -3.48 2.32
N ALA A 19 -0.27 -2.40 1.63
CA ALA A 19 0.40 -1.11 1.74
C ALA A 19 -0.48 -0.10 2.48
N MET A 20 0.13 0.69 3.35
CA MET A 20 -0.54 1.81 4.02
C MET A 20 -1.05 2.84 3.01
N GLY A 21 -2.18 3.48 3.33
CA GLY A 21 -2.86 4.36 2.38
C GLY A 21 -4.31 4.68 2.77
N ARG A 22 -4.54 5.11 4.01
CA ARG A 22 -5.84 5.40 4.64
C ARG A 22 -6.96 5.86 3.70
N ASP A 23 -6.70 6.87 2.87
CA ASP A 23 -7.71 7.45 1.98
C ASP A 23 -7.31 7.39 0.49
N THR A 24 -6.09 6.96 0.17
CA THR A 24 -5.55 7.03 -1.21
C THR A 24 -4.61 5.88 -1.54
N GLY A 25 -4.52 5.56 -2.82
CA GLY A 25 -3.70 4.47 -3.34
C GLY A 25 -2.25 4.80 -3.64
N TRP A 26 -1.75 6.01 -3.37
CA TRP A 26 -0.44 6.47 -3.87
C TRP A 26 0.73 5.53 -3.54
N VAL A 27 0.81 5.06 -2.30
CA VAL A 27 1.90 4.16 -1.87
C VAL A 27 1.82 2.81 -2.59
N ALA A 28 0.61 2.25 -2.71
CA ALA A 28 0.36 1.01 -3.44
C ALA A 28 0.65 1.17 -4.94
N ALA A 29 0.20 2.27 -5.55
CA ALA A 29 0.40 2.60 -6.96
C ALA A 29 1.88 2.74 -7.32
N PHE A 30 2.58 3.67 -6.68
CA PHE A 30 3.99 3.94 -6.99
C PHE A 30 4.90 2.82 -6.53
N GLY A 31 4.63 2.26 -5.34
CA GLY A 31 5.38 1.12 -4.84
C GLY A 31 5.20 -0.09 -5.75
N GLY A 32 3.96 -0.45 -6.08
CA GLY A 32 3.64 -1.57 -6.96
C GLY A 32 4.26 -1.41 -8.34
N LEU A 33 4.14 -0.23 -8.96
CA LEU A 33 4.76 0.04 -10.25
C LEU A 33 6.29 -0.08 -10.20
N ALA A 34 6.93 0.56 -9.23
CA ALA A 34 8.39 0.51 -9.09
C ALA A 34 8.92 -0.89 -8.73
N GLY A 35 8.14 -1.65 -7.94
CA GLY A 35 8.48 -3.01 -7.52
C GLY A 35 8.09 -4.11 -8.50
N GLY A 36 7.54 -3.76 -9.67
CA GLY A 36 7.12 -4.72 -10.69
C GLY A 36 5.98 -5.62 -10.24
N ALA A 37 4.99 -5.06 -9.55
CA ALA A 37 3.78 -5.78 -9.17
C ALA A 37 2.98 -6.19 -10.41
N ASP A 38 2.44 -7.41 -10.40
CA ASP A 38 1.62 -7.95 -11.47
C ASP A 38 0.19 -7.42 -11.44
N LEU A 39 -0.26 -7.01 -10.25
CA LEU A 39 -1.53 -6.37 -9.99
C LEU A 39 -1.38 -5.34 -8.87
N VAL A 40 -1.95 -4.16 -9.06
CA VAL A 40 -2.02 -3.11 -8.04
C VAL A 40 -3.47 -2.73 -7.82
N LEU A 41 -3.93 -2.80 -6.57
CA LEU A 41 -5.30 -2.51 -6.15
C LEU A 41 -5.32 -1.26 -5.27
N VAL A 42 -6.08 -0.26 -5.70
CA VAL A 42 -6.14 1.08 -5.10
C VAL A 42 -7.59 1.49 -4.86
N PRO A 43 -7.89 2.29 -3.82
CA PRO A 43 -9.27 2.70 -3.52
C PRO A 43 -9.95 3.50 -4.64
N GLU A 44 -9.17 4.16 -5.49
CA GLU A 44 -9.69 4.99 -6.58
C GLU A 44 -10.31 4.17 -7.72
N ILE A 45 -9.98 2.88 -7.83
CA ILE A 45 -10.44 2.01 -8.92
C ILE A 45 -11.15 0.79 -8.33
N ARG A 46 -12.47 0.72 -8.53
CA ARG A 46 -13.26 -0.44 -8.12
C ARG A 46 -12.93 -1.66 -8.96
N VAL A 47 -12.76 -2.79 -8.28
CA VAL A 47 -12.47 -4.09 -8.89
C VAL A 47 -13.31 -5.17 -8.21
N THR A 48 -13.65 -6.22 -8.94
CA THR A 48 -14.31 -7.39 -8.36
C THR A 48 -13.28 -8.46 -7.95
N SER A 49 -13.65 -9.33 -7.03
CA SER A 49 -12.84 -10.48 -6.61
C SER A 49 -12.60 -11.46 -7.77
N ASP A 50 -13.55 -11.56 -8.70
CA ASP A 50 -13.43 -12.35 -9.92
C ASP A 50 -12.44 -11.72 -10.92
N ASP A 51 -12.33 -10.40 -11.01
CA ASP A 51 -11.30 -9.72 -11.81
C ASP A 51 -9.89 -10.08 -11.33
N VAL A 52 -9.69 -10.08 -10.01
CA VAL A 52 -8.42 -10.48 -9.40
C VAL A 52 -8.12 -11.93 -9.73
N THR A 53 -9.07 -12.83 -9.47
CA THR A 53 -8.92 -14.27 -9.73
C THR A 53 -8.57 -14.54 -11.20
N ARG A 54 -9.27 -13.88 -12.13
CA ARG A 54 -9.03 -13.99 -13.57
C ARG A 54 -7.63 -13.52 -13.95
N THR A 55 -7.19 -12.40 -13.39
CA THR A 55 -5.84 -11.85 -13.64
C THR A 55 -4.76 -12.80 -13.14
N VAL A 56 -4.90 -13.33 -11.93
CA VAL A 56 -3.97 -14.30 -11.34
C VAL A 56 -3.90 -15.58 -12.20
N LYS A 57 -5.04 -16.15 -12.61
CA LYS A 57 -5.07 -17.34 -13.49
C LYS A 57 -4.40 -17.08 -14.83
N ARG A 58 -4.66 -15.92 -15.45
CA ARG A 58 -4.06 -15.52 -16.72
C ARG A 58 -2.54 -15.39 -16.60
N ARG A 59 -2.04 -14.76 -15.54
CA ARG A 59 -0.59 -14.65 -15.26
C ARG A 59 0.04 -16.03 -15.15
N ARG A 60 -0.58 -16.92 -14.37
CA ARG A 60 -0.11 -18.30 -14.22
C ARG A 60 -0.08 -19.05 -15.56
N SER A 61 -1.08 -18.88 -16.41
CA SER A 61 -1.11 -19.53 -17.74
C SER A 61 -0.06 -18.99 -18.72
N LEU A 62 0.45 -17.77 -18.49
CA LEU A 62 1.55 -17.20 -19.27
C LEU A 62 2.93 -17.68 -18.79
N GLY A 63 2.98 -18.52 -17.76
CA GLY A 63 4.22 -19.04 -17.18
C GLY A 63 4.76 -18.20 -16.02
N ASP A 64 4.03 -17.18 -15.57
CA ASP A 64 4.42 -16.43 -14.37
C ASP A 64 4.22 -17.34 -13.14
N LEU A 65 5.33 -17.85 -12.61
CA LEU A 65 5.30 -18.74 -11.46
C LEU A 65 5.06 -17.97 -10.17
N ASP A 66 5.40 -16.68 -10.14
CA ASP A 66 5.41 -15.85 -8.95
C ASP A 66 4.67 -14.56 -9.24
N ILE A 67 3.59 -14.32 -8.48
CA ILE A 67 2.67 -13.23 -8.75
C ILE A 67 2.69 -12.28 -7.56
N LEU A 68 3.08 -11.04 -7.81
CA LEU A 68 3.10 -10.00 -6.80
C LEU A 68 1.84 -9.13 -6.93
N VAL A 69 0.98 -9.19 -5.92
CA VAL A 69 -0.20 -8.32 -5.80
C VAL A 69 0.10 -7.27 -4.74
N VAL A 70 -0.08 -5.99 -5.04
CA VAL A 70 0.01 -4.90 -4.06
C VAL A 70 -1.37 -4.31 -3.87
N VAL A 71 -1.85 -4.26 -2.62
CA VAL A 71 -3.18 -3.77 -2.27
C VAL A 71 -3.07 -2.66 -1.24
N SER A 72 -3.74 -1.54 -1.46
CA SER A 72 -3.89 -0.51 -0.42
C SER A 72 -4.79 -1.01 0.72
N GLU A 73 -4.47 -0.65 1.96
CA GLU A 73 -5.33 -0.92 3.13
C GLU A 73 -6.75 -0.33 2.99
N ALA A 74 -6.89 0.71 2.15
CA ALA A 74 -8.16 1.37 1.86
C ALA A 74 -8.89 0.79 0.64
N ALA A 75 -8.30 -0.17 -0.07
CA ALA A 75 -8.92 -0.73 -1.27
C ALA A 75 -10.24 -1.44 -0.95
N GLU A 76 -11.25 -1.20 -1.78
CA GLU A 76 -12.53 -1.89 -1.74
C GLU A 76 -12.62 -2.84 -2.94
N ILE A 77 -12.87 -4.12 -2.67
CA ILE A 77 -12.93 -5.16 -3.68
C ILE A 77 -14.32 -5.78 -3.62
N ASP A 78 -15.11 -5.57 -4.67
CA ASP A 78 -16.48 -6.08 -4.74
C ASP A 78 -16.49 -7.61 -4.67
N GLY A 79 -17.33 -8.16 -3.81
CA GLY A 79 -17.36 -9.60 -3.52
C GLY A 79 -16.33 -10.07 -2.49
N LEU A 80 -15.62 -9.15 -1.82
CA LEU A 80 -14.85 -9.41 -0.61
C LEU A 80 -15.31 -8.49 0.52
N GLU A 81 -15.73 -9.08 1.63
CA GLU A 81 -15.98 -8.33 2.86
C GLU A 81 -14.72 -8.32 3.72
N ALA A 82 -14.16 -7.13 3.93
CA ALA A 82 -13.12 -6.92 4.93
C ALA A 82 -13.68 -7.27 6.31
N GLN A 83 -12.92 -7.99 7.13
CA GLN A 83 -13.33 -8.26 8.51
C GLN A 83 -13.18 -6.99 9.32
N THR A 84 -14.24 -6.20 9.47
CA THR A 84 -14.22 -5.05 10.38
C THR A 84 -14.45 -5.52 11.81
N ALA A 85 -13.38 -5.67 12.59
CA ALA A 85 -13.50 -5.43 14.02
C ALA A 85 -13.80 -3.93 14.20
N VAL A 86 -14.94 -3.59 14.77
CA VAL A 86 -15.36 -2.19 14.98
C VAL A 86 -14.69 -1.72 16.26
N ASP A 87 -13.41 -1.38 16.18
CA ASP A 87 -12.74 -0.63 17.24
C ASP A 87 -12.32 0.73 16.68
N ARG A 88 -12.86 1.80 17.25
CA ARG A 88 -12.55 3.18 16.86
C ARG A 88 -11.31 3.62 17.65
N ASP A 89 -10.38 4.31 17.00
CA ASP A 89 -9.27 4.90 17.73
C ASP A 89 -9.74 6.07 18.63
N ALA A 90 -8.82 6.60 19.46
CA ALA A 90 -9.09 7.72 20.37
C ALA A 90 -9.49 9.03 19.64
N PHE A 91 -9.39 9.07 18.31
CA PHE A 91 -9.75 10.20 17.46
C PHE A 91 -11.03 9.96 16.65
N GLY A 92 -11.73 8.84 16.89
CA GLY A 92 -13.01 8.51 16.27
C GLY A 92 -12.91 7.91 14.87
N HIS A 93 -11.70 7.65 14.37
CA HIS A 93 -11.51 7.01 13.08
C HIS A 93 -11.63 5.49 13.18
N VAL A 94 -12.18 4.88 12.11
CA VAL A 94 -12.12 3.43 11.95
C VAL A 94 -10.64 3.02 11.85
N ARG A 95 -10.24 2.07 12.68
CA ARG A 95 -8.93 1.42 12.63
C ARG A 95 -8.84 0.56 11.37
N LEU A 96 -8.30 1.14 10.29
CA LEU A 96 -8.13 0.45 9.01
C LEU A 96 -7.11 -0.71 9.09
N ASP A 97 -6.22 -0.67 10.08
CA ASP A 97 -5.32 -1.78 10.44
C ASP A 97 -6.06 -3.08 10.79
N GLN A 98 -7.37 -3.01 11.08
CA GLN A 98 -8.19 -4.17 11.39
C GLN A 98 -8.99 -4.71 10.20
N ARG A 99 -9.08 -4.00 9.05
CA ARG A 99 -9.84 -4.48 7.87
C ARG A 99 -9.21 -5.71 7.22
N ALA A 100 -7.90 -5.91 7.40
CA ALA A 100 -7.13 -7.07 6.95
C ALA A 100 -7.42 -7.47 5.49
N ILE A 101 -7.58 -6.49 4.59
CA ILE A 101 -7.99 -6.72 3.20
C ILE A 101 -7.00 -7.62 2.48
N GLY A 102 -5.70 -7.51 2.75
CA GLY A 102 -4.68 -8.38 2.18
C GLY A 102 -4.84 -9.84 2.61
N ALA A 103 -5.24 -10.10 3.86
CA ALA A 103 -5.47 -11.46 4.37
C ALA A 103 -6.73 -12.09 3.77
N VAL A 104 -7.80 -11.31 3.63
CA VAL A 104 -9.04 -11.74 2.96
C VAL A 104 -8.77 -12.04 1.49
N LEU A 105 -8.05 -11.15 0.80
CA LEU A 105 -7.69 -11.30 -0.60
C LEU A 105 -6.81 -12.53 -0.87
N ALA A 106 -5.77 -12.75 -0.06
CA ALA A 106 -4.90 -13.92 -0.19
C ALA A 106 -5.69 -15.23 -0.06
N ARG A 107 -6.52 -15.36 0.98
CA ARG A 107 -7.38 -16.55 1.16
C ARG A 107 -8.33 -16.74 -0.02
N HIS A 108 -8.94 -15.67 -0.51
CA HIS A 108 -9.85 -15.76 -1.65
C HIS A 108 -9.13 -16.24 -2.93
N ILE A 109 -7.94 -15.70 -3.22
CA ILE A 109 -7.13 -16.12 -4.36
C ILE A 109 -6.82 -17.62 -4.26
N GLU A 110 -6.35 -18.08 -3.10
CA GLU A 110 -6.00 -19.48 -2.89
C GLU A 110 -7.21 -20.40 -3.08
N GLN A 111 -8.36 -20.07 -2.51
CA GLN A 111 -9.60 -20.85 -2.65
C GLN A 111 -10.11 -20.93 -4.10
N ARG A 112 -9.97 -19.84 -4.87
CA ARG A 112 -10.54 -19.75 -6.23
C ARG A 112 -9.59 -20.23 -7.33
N THR A 113 -8.29 -20.23 -7.06
CA THR A 113 -7.25 -20.56 -8.04
C THR A 113 -6.50 -21.87 -7.72
N GLY A 114 -6.47 -22.29 -6.46
CA GLY A 114 -5.64 -23.40 -5.99
C GLY A 114 -4.13 -23.05 -5.90
N ILE A 115 -3.76 -21.78 -6.12
CA ILE A 115 -2.38 -21.30 -6.02
C ILE A 115 -2.17 -20.79 -4.60
N GLU A 116 -1.11 -21.26 -3.91
CA GLU A 116 -0.77 -20.78 -2.58
C GLU A 116 -0.62 -19.24 -2.59
N ALA A 117 -1.28 -18.57 -1.65
CA ALA A 117 -1.24 -17.12 -1.54
C ALA A 117 -0.88 -16.68 -0.11
N ARG A 118 0.09 -15.78 0.02
CA ARG A 118 0.55 -15.28 1.32
C ARG A 118 0.40 -13.77 1.42
N GLN A 119 -0.22 -13.31 2.51
CA GLN A 119 -0.24 -11.90 2.85
C GLN A 119 1.10 -11.47 3.47
N VAL A 120 1.54 -10.26 3.13
CA VAL A 120 2.58 -9.52 3.83
C VAL A 120 2.06 -8.13 4.16
N VAL A 121 1.97 -7.79 5.45
CA VAL A 121 1.67 -6.43 5.90
C VAL A 121 3.00 -5.71 6.14
N LEU A 122 3.20 -4.57 5.48
CA LEU A 122 4.44 -3.81 5.68
C LEU A 122 4.43 -3.04 7.01
N GLY A 123 3.28 -2.49 7.41
CA GLY A 123 3.09 -1.82 8.70
C GLY A 123 4.16 -0.75 8.99
N HIS A 124 4.74 -0.78 10.20
CA HIS A 124 5.76 0.18 10.63
C HIS A 124 7.01 0.22 9.74
N LEU A 125 7.31 -0.85 8.98
CA LEU A 125 8.45 -0.86 8.06
C LEU A 125 8.31 0.19 6.94
N GLN A 126 7.09 0.55 6.55
CA GLN A 126 6.86 1.60 5.55
C GLN A 126 7.20 3.01 6.06
N ARG A 127 7.12 3.23 7.38
CA ARG A 127 7.34 4.55 7.99
C ARG A 127 8.65 4.65 8.79
N GLY A 128 9.31 3.52 9.06
CA GLY A 128 10.54 3.45 9.88
C GLY A 128 11.86 3.38 9.09
N GLY A 129 11.83 3.53 7.77
CA GLY A 129 13.05 3.47 6.93
C GLY A 129 13.90 4.75 7.00
N SER A 130 15.19 4.65 6.68
CA SER A 130 16.03 5.84 6.49
C SER A 130 15.55 6.63 5.26
N PRO A 131 15.41 7.97 5.35
CA PRO A 131 14.98 8.78 4.22
C PRO A 131 15.98 8.67 3.06
N THR A 132 15.50 8.83 1.83
CA THR A 132 16.39 8.90 0.66
C THR A 132 17.16 10.22 0.64
N ALA A 133 18.20 10.32 -0.20
CA ALA A 133 18.91 11.59 -0.41
C ALA A 133 17.97 12.69 -0.91
N VAL A 134 17.00 12.33 -1.76
CA VAL A 134 15.98 13.26 -2.28
C VAL A 134 15.05 13.72 -1.16
N ASP A 135 14.61 12.81 -0.29
CA ASP A 135 13.76 13.18 0.86
C ASP A 135 14.48 14.14 1.80
N ARG A 136 15.77 13.89 2.08
CA ARG A 136 16.59 14.80 2.90
C ARG A 136 16.73 16.18 2.26
N LEU A 137 17.05 16.25 0.97
CA LEU A 137 17.19 17.54 0.27
C LEU A 137 15.87 18.32 0.26
N ARG A 138 14.74 17.64 0.00
CA ARG A 138 13.41 18.26 0.03
C ARG A 138 13.05 18.74 1.43
N ALA A 139 13.29 17.93 2.47
CA ALA A 139 13.05 18.30 3.85
C ALA A 139 13.83 19.57 4.23
N THR A 140 15.12 19.66 3.88
CA THR A 140 15.92 20.87 4.11
C THR A 140 15.36 22.08 3.38
N ARG A 141 14.96 21.93 2.11
CA ARG A 141 14.36 23.03 1.34
C ARG A 141 13.03 23.51 1.93
N PHE A 142 12.17 22.59 2.36
CA PHE A 142 10.93 22.94 3.05
C PHE A 142 11.20 23.65 4.38
N GLY A 143 12.18 23.18 5.16
CA GLY A 143 12.58 23.84 6.40
C GLY A 143 13.07 25.27 6.18
N ASN A 144 13.91 25.49 5.16
CA ASN A 144 14.40 26.83 4.81
C ASN A 144 13.25 27.76 4.39
N ALA A 145 12.39 27.30 3.48
CA ALA A 145 11.23 28.08 3.03
C ALA A 145 10.26 28.40 4.18
N ALA A 146 10.06 27.47 5.13
CA ALA A 146 9.24 27.71 6.31
C ALA A 146 9.85 28.79 7.23
N ALA A 147 11.17 28.81 7.40
CA ALA A 147 11.87 29.84 8.16
C ALA A 147 11.74 31.22 7.49
N ASP A 148 11.94 31.29 6.17
CA ASP A 148 11.78 32.52 5.38
C ASP A 148 10.35 33.08 5.52
N LEU A 149 9.33 32.20 5.41
CA LEU A 149 7.93 32.56 5.60
C LEU A 149 7.64 33.05 7.02
N ALA A 150 8.20 32.40 8.05
CA ALA A 150 8.01 32.82 9.44
C ALA A 150 8.58 34.22 9.70
N ILE A 151 9.74 34.54 9.14
CA ILE A 151 10.36 35.87 9.23
C ILE A 151 9.50 36.90 8.48
N ALA A 152 9.06 36.58 7.26
CA ALA A 152 8.21 37.47 6.45
C ALA A 152 6.88 37.77 7.16
N VAL A 153 6.22 36.77 7.74
CA VAL A 153 4.98 36.94 8.51
C VAL A 153 5.21 37.80 9.75
N ARG A 154 6.31 37.62 10.48
CA ARG A 154 6.64 38.48 11.64
C ARG A 154 6.87 39.93 11.26
N ARG A 155 7.49 40.19 10.10
CA ARG A 155 7.64 41.54 9.54
C ARG A 155 6.29 42.14 9.15
N PHE A 156 5.40 41.36 8.53
CA PHE A 156 4.04 41.81 8.20
C PHE A 156 3.17 42.06 9.44
N ALA A 157 3.38 41.30 10.52
CA ALA A 157 2.63 41.44 11.77
C ALA A 157 3.20 42.51 12.73
N GLY A 158 4.29 43.20 12.37
CA GLY A 158 4.92 44.24 13.21
C GLY A 158 5.55 43.73 14.51
N ILE A 159 5.94 42.44 14.58
CA ILE A 159 6.44 41.79 15.80
C ILE A 159 7.98 41.83 15.89
N LEU A 160 8.67 42.19 14.81
CA LEU A 160 10.12 42.38 14.78
C LEU A 160 10.43 43.67 14.02
N ASP A 161 10.75 44.72 14.77
CA ASP A 161 11.50 45.90 14.30
C ASP A 161 13.01 45.60 14.34
#